data_AF-A0A931NIR6-F1
#
_entry.id   AF-A0A931NIR6-F1
#
_cell.length_a   1.000
_cell.length_b   1.000
_cell.length_c   1.000
_cell.angle_alpha   90.00
_cell.angle_beta   90.00
_cell.angle_gamma   90.00
#
_symmetry.space_group_name_H-M   'P 1'
#
loop_
_entity.id
_entity.type
_entity.pdbx_description
1 polymer ?
#
loop_
_entity_poly.entity_id
_entity_poly.type
_entity_poly.pdbx_seq_one_letter_code
_entity_poly.pdbx_strand_id
1 'polypeptide(L)'
;MRRLQRDGWLRPGASCVWAWHRDGEQTGSVGLLAEAHALRVMCSVNNQPADHHIQLERTPCHYGGARTWFRCPSCHQRAAVLHLRGKAPFRCRSCARLAYASQSEDRMGRAWRKQKKAEAKLSPDGSKPPGMHWATYERLQAVIENCEARRDAELLRVAANWFGALR
;
A
#
# COMPACT_ATOMS: atom_id res chain seq x y z
N MET A 1 8.58 -5.86 -3.31
CA MET A 1 9.87 -5.65 -3.98
C MET A 1 10.92 -4.93 -3.14
N ARG A 2 10.74 -3.64 -2.79
CA ARG A 2 11.79 -2.85 -2.09
C ARG A 2 12.30 -3.50 -0.80
N ARG A 3 11.41 -4.03 0.03
CA ARG A 3 11.77 -4.72 1.27
C ARG A 3 12.49 -6.05 0.99
N LEU A 4 12.00 -6.88 0.06
CA LEU A 4 12.73 -8.09 -0.39
C LEU A 4 14.15 -7.77 -0.87
N GLN A 5 14.33 -6.69 -1.62
CA GLN A 5 15.65 -6.28 -2.11
C GLN A 5 16.56 -5.82 -0.97
N ARG A 6 16.04 -5.00 -0.05
CA ARG A 6 16.78 -4.49 1.10
C ARG A 6 17.24 -5.62 2.02
N ASP A 7 16.36 -6.59 2.24
CA ASP A 7 16.57 -7.70 3.18
C ASP A 7 17.35 -8.86 2.50
N GLY A 8 17.79 -8.71 1.25
CA GLY A 8 18.65 -9.68 0.55
C GLY A 8 17.93 -10.87 -0.09
N TRP A 9 16.60 -10.95 0.01
CA TRP A 9 15.76 -12.06 -0.46
C TRP A 9 15.59 -12.15 -1.99
N LEU A 10 16.36 -11.39 -2.77
CA LEU A 10 16.38 -11.44 -4.23
C LEU A 10 17.75 -11.90 -4.79
N ARG A 11 18.64 -12.37 -3.91
CA ARG A 11 19.89 -13.02 -4.31
C ARG A 11 19.57 -14.46 -4.74
N PRO A 12 20.11 -14.95 -5.85
CA PRO A 12 19.88 -16.35 -6.27
C PRO A 12 20.22 -17.32 -5.14
N GLY A 13 19.33 -18.28 -4.89
CA GLY A 13 19.42 -19.25 -3.79
C GLY A 13 18.82 -18.77 -2.46
N ALA A 14 18.49 -17.49 -2.30
CA ALA A 14 17.87 -17.00 -1.08
C ALA A 14 16.41 -17.47 -0.98
N SER A 15 16.00 -17.93 0.20
CA SER A 15 14.62 -18.34 0.47
C SER A 15 14.10 -17.76 1.78
N CYS A 16 12.83 -17.38 1.82
CA CYS A 16 12.20 -16.92 3.05
C CYS A 16 10.70 -17.17 3.06
N VAL A 17 10.13 -17.18 4.27
CA VAL A 17 8.68 -17.07 4.45
C VAL A 17 8.34 -15.61 4.69
N TRP A 18 7.47 -15.09 3.84
CA TRP A 18 6.89 -13.77 3.99
C TRP A 18 5.50 -13.89 4.60
N ALA A 19 5.35 -13.50 5.86
CA ALA A 19 4.06 -13.46 6.55
C ALA A 19 3.56 -12.02 6.74
N TRP A 20 2.25 -11.84 6.75
CA TRP A 20 1.62 -10.59 7.16
C TRP A 20 0.59 -10.81 8.27
N HIS A 21 0.49 -9.80 9.12
CA HIS A 21 -0.36 -9.83 10.30
C HIS A 21 -1.42 -8.75 10.18
N ARG A 22 -2.59 -9.01 10.77
CA ARG A 22 -3.65 -8.03 11.01
C ARG A 22 -3.96 -8.09 12.50
N ASP A 23 -3.92 -6.96 13.19
CA ASP A 23 -4.23 -6.87 14.62
C ASP A 23 -3.40 -7.84 15.49
N GLY A 24 -2.14 -8.08 15.10
CA GLY A 24 -1.22 -9.00 15.80
C GLY A 24 -1.33 -10.46 15.38
N GLU A 25 -2.40 -10.86 14.69
CA GLU A 25 -2.61 -12.23 14.24
C GLU A 25 -2.11 -12.46 12.82
N GLN A 26 -1.44 -13.59 12.57
CA GLN A 26 -0.98 -13.95 11.23
C GLN A 26 -2.18 -14.27 10.33
N THR A 27 -2.37 -13.48 9.28
CA THR A 27 -3.50 -13.64 8.35
C THR A 27 -3.13 -14.28 7.01
N GLY A 28 -1.83 -14.55 6.82
CA GLY A 28 -1.35 -15.25 5.64
C GLY A 28 0.16 -15.26 5.55
N SER A 29 0.67 -16.19 4.77
CA SER A 29 2.09 -16.29 4.46
C SER A 29 2.31 -16.85 3.06
N VAL A 30 3.52 -16.64 2.56
CA VAL A 30 3.99 -17.12 1.27
C VAL A 30 5.46 -17.50 1.40
N GLY A 31 5.84 -18.66 0.89
CA GLY A 31 7.22 -19.06 0.70
C GLY A 31 7.80 -18.42 -0.56
N LEU A 32 9.01 -17.89 -0.47
CA LEU A 32 9.73 -17.25 -1.55
C LEU A 32 11.05 -18.00 -1.76
N LEU A 33 11.39 -18.26 -3.03
CA LEU A 33 12.70 -18.75 -3.45
C LEU A 33 13.19 -17.91 -4.62
N ALA A 34 14.30 -17.21 -4.43
CA ALA A 34 14.91 -16.39 -5.46
C ALA A 34 15.82 -17.24 -6.36
N GLU A 35 15.55 -17.19 -7.66
CA GLU A 35 16.37 -17.78 -8.71
C GLU A 35 17.18 -16.67 -9.43
N ALA A 36 17.98 -17.03 -10.43
CA ALA A 36 18.78 -16.07 -11.19
C ALA A 36 17.91 -14.98 -11.86
N HIS A 37 16.81 -15.40 -12.50
CA HIS A 37 15.95 -14.54 -13.31
C HIS A 37 14.47 -14.63 -12.91
N ALA A 38 14.14 -15.32 -11.83
CA ALA A 38 12.78 -15.50 -11.37
C ALA A 38 12.68 -15.49 -9.85
N LEU A 39 11.47 -15.27 -9.35
CA LEU A 39 11.08 -15.50 -7.97
C LEU A 39 9.99 -16.57 -7.99
N ARG A 40 10.29 -17.73 -7.39
CA ARG A 40 9.30 -18.77 -7.15
C ARG A 40 8.54 -18.43 -5.88
N VAL A 41 7.22 -18.45 -5.98
CA VAL A 41 6.28 -18.03 -4.94
C VAL A 41 5.35 -19.19 -4.64
N MET A 42 5.51 -19.77 -3.46
CA MET A 42 4.76 -20.92 -2.98
C MET A 42 3.74 -20.43 -1.94
N CYS A 43 2.45 -20.63 -2.19
CA CYS A 43 1.40 -20.20 -1.28
C CYS A 43 0.21 -21.16 -1.30
N SER A 44 -0.70 -21.03 -0.34
CA SER A 44 -1.99 -21.72 -0.38
C SER A 44 -3.08 -20.72 -0.77
N VAL A 45 -3.86 -21.05 -1.79
CA VAL A 45 -5.01 -20.25 -2.26
C VAL A 45 -6.25 -21.11 -2.09
N ASN A 46 -7.16 -20.70 -1.18
CA ASN A 46 -8.36 -21.48 -0.82
C ASN A 46 -8.05 -22.94 -0.44
N ASN A 47 -7.05 -23.15 0.41
CA ASN A 47 -6.55 -24.46 0.84
C ASN A 47 -5.96 -25.34 -0.26
N GLN A 48 -5.65 -24.79 -1.43
CA GLN A 48 -4.90 -25.50 -2.48
C GLN A 48 -3.49 -24.93 -2.63
N PRO A 49 -2.46 -25.78 -2.67
CA PRO A 49 -1.10 -25.33 -2.92
C PRO A 49 -1.01 -24.73 -4.33
N ALA A 50 -0.37 -23.58 -4.41
CA ALA A 50 -0.11 -22.85 -5.63
C ALA A 50 1.37 -22.50 -5.69
N ASP A 51 1.94 -22.68 -6.87
CA ASP A 51 3.34 -22.42 -7.17
C ASP A 51 3.44 -21.52 -8.39
N HIS A 52 4.05 -20.35 -8.20
CA HIS A 52 4.09 -19.31 -9.21
C HIS A 52 5.53 -18.89 -9.50
N HIS A 53 5.93 -18.96 -10.77
CA HIS A 53 7.22 -18.46 -11.23
C HIS A 53 7.05 -17.05 -11.79
N ILE A 54 7.61 -16.07 -11.10
CA ILE A 54 7.51 -14.66 -11.47
C ILE A 54 8.87 -14.19 -11.99
N GLN A 55 8.93 -13.88 -13.28
CA GLN A 55 10.17 -13.39 -13.90
C GLN A 55 10.62 -12.06 -13.28
N LEU A 56 11.93 -11.91 -13.08
CA LEU A 56 12.58 -10.73 -12.54
C LEU A 56 13.36 -10.02 -13.65
N GLU A 57 13.25 -8.70 -13.69
CA GLU A 57 14.02 -7.84 -14.60
C GLU A 57 14.84 -6.83 -13.79
N ARG A 58 16.06 -6.53 -14.23
CA ARG A 58 16.94 -5.56 -13.56
C ARG A 58 17.21 -4.39 -14.49
N THR A 59 17.06 -3.17 -13.99
CA THR A 59 17.41 -1.95 -14.71
C THR A 59 18.54 -1.23 -13.97
N PRO A 60 19.59 -0.74 -14.66
CA PRO A 60 20.63 0.05 -14.02
C PRO A 60 20.05 1.34 -13.40
N CYS A 61 20.65 1.81 -12.32
CA CYS A 61 20.30 3.06 -11.65
C CYS A 61 21.38 4.12 -11.92
N HIS A 62 20.98 5.40 -12.05
CA HIS A 62 21.90 6.51 -12.32
C HIS A 62 23.03 6.66 -11.29
N TYR A 63 22.77 6.36 -10.02
CA TYR A 63 23.75 6.47 -8.93
C TYR A 63 24.41 5.12 -8.57
N GLY A 64 24.44 4.17 -9.52
CA GLY A 64 24.99 2.84 -9.32
C GLY A 64 23.97 1.81 -8.81
N GLY A 65 24.34 0.53 -8.94
CA GLY A 65 23.46 -0.60 -8.64
C GLY A 65 22.35 -0.84 -9.67
N ALA A 66 21.42 -1.72 -9.33
CA ALA A 66 20.29 -2.07 -10.18
C ALA A 66 18.98 -2.11 -9.39
N ARG A 67 17.92 -1.64 -10.03
CA ARG A 67 16.55 -1.79 -9.53
C ARG A 67 15.95 -3.06 -10.12
N THR A 68 15.54 -3.97 -9.25
CA THR A 68 14.87 -5.20 -9.66
C THR A 68 13.36 -4.97 -9.71
N TRP A 69 12.72 -5.53 -10.74
CA TRP A 69 11.30 -5.45 -11.05
C TRP A 69 10.73 -6.85 -11.21
N PHE A 70 9.44 -7.01 -10.93
CA PHE A 70 8.70 -8.17 -11.42
C PHE A 70 8.25 -7.92 -12.86
N ARG A 71 8.21 -8.96 -13.67
CA ARG A 71 7.48 -8.97 -14.94
C ARG A 71 6.07 -9.47 -14.67
N CYS A 72 5.07 -8.70 -15.08
CA CYS A 72 3.68 -9.16 -15.01
C CYS A 72 3.49 -10.44 -15.84
N PRO A 73 2.97 -11.54 -15.29
CA PRO A 73 2.70 -12.75 -16.06
C PRO A 73 1.70 -12.58 -17.21
N SER A 74 0.87 -11.52 -17.18
CA SER A 74 -0.18 -11.29 -18.18
C SER A 74 0.21 -10.29 -19.27
N CYS A 75 0.89 -9.19 -18.93
CA CYS A 75 1.26 -8.15 -19.92
C CYS A 75 2.77 -7.98 -20.10
N HIS A 76 3.58 -8.75 -19.36
CA HIS A 76 5.05 -8.71 -19.36
C HIS A 76 5.69 -7.36 -19.03
N GLN A 77 4.89 -6.35 -18.66
CA GLN A 77 5.38 -5.05 -18.22
C GLN A 77 6.03 -5.17 -16.84
N ARG A 78 7.02 -4.31 -16.61
CA ARG A 78 7.71 -4.17 -15.32
C ARG A 78 6.75 -3.61 -14.26
N ALA A 79 6.73 -4.25 -13.10
CA ALA A 79 5.94 -3.84 -11.95
C ALA A 79 6.74 -3.98 -10.65
N ALA A 80 6.62 -2.99 -9.76
CA ALA A 80 7.22 -3.07 -8.42
C ALA A 80 6.36 -3.88 -7.43
N VAL A 81 5.10 -4.12 -7.77
CA VAL A 81 4.12 -4.85 -6.98
C VAL A 81 3.26 -5.67 -7.93
N LEU A 82 3.06 -6.94 -7.60
CA LEU A 82 2.04 -7.78 -8.21
C LEU A 82 0.98 -8.09 -7.15
N HIS A 83 -0.25 -8.28 -7.62
CA HIS A 83 -1.41 -8.50 -6.79
C HIS A 83 -1.95 -9.90 -7.05
N LEU A 84 -2.31 -10.60 -5.97
CA LEU A 84 -3.06 -11.85 -6.01
C LEU A 84 -4.53 -11.54 -5.70
N ARG A 85 -5.47 -12.02 -6.53
CA ARG A 85 -6.92 -11.85 -6.31
C ARG A 85 -7.63 -13.18 -6.51
N GLY A 86 -8.16 -13.74 -5.42
CA GLY A 86 -8.84 -15.04 -5.46
C GLY A 86 -7.95 -16.12 -6.07
N LYS A 87 -8.50 -16.91 -7.01
CA LYS A 87 -7.79 -17.98 -7.73
C LYS A 87 -6.90 -17.49 -8.89
N ALA A 88 -6.89 -16.21 -9.21
CA ALA A 88 -6.15 -15.70 -10.36
C ALA A 88 -4.64 -15.63 -10.06
N PRO A 89 -3.77 -15.86 -11.06
CA PRO A 89 -2.33 -15.69 -10.89
C PRO A 89 -1.97 -14.24 -10.52
N PHE A 90 -0.77 -14.04 -9.97
CA PHE A 90 -0.22 -12.71 -9.71
C PHE A 90 -0.29 -11.82 -10.95
N ARG A 91 -0.82 -10.59 -10.80
CA ARG A 91 -0.98 -9.63 -11.91
C ARG A 91 -0.55 -8.23 -11.50
N CYS A 92 -0.08 -7.43 -12.45
CA CYS A 92 0.15 -6.01 -12.21
C CYS A 92 -1.19 -5.28 -11.99
N ARG A 93 -1.13 -4.08 -11.41
CA ARG A 93 -2.30 -3.25 -11.09
C ARG A 93 -3.26 -3.09 -12.28
N SER A 94 -2.73 -2.77 -13.48
CA SER A 94 -3.53 -2.56 -14.68
C SER A 94 -4.26 -3.85 -15.12
N CYS A 95 -3.55 -4.98 -15.18
CA CYS A 95 -4.12 -6.29 -15.52
C CYS A 95 -5.13 -6.80 -14.47
N ALA A 96 -4.93 -6.41 -13.20
CA ALA A 96 -5.86 -6.73 -12.11
C ALA A 96 -7.07 -5.77 -12.03
N ARG A 97 -7.12 -4.75 -12.91
CA ARG A 97 -8.13 -3.68 -12.95
C ARG A 97 -8.32 -3.01 -11.58
N LEU A 98 -7.22 -2.78 -10.87
CA LEU A 98 -7.23 -2.19 -9.52
C LEU A 98 -7.13 -0.66 -9.60
N ALA A 99 -8.18 0.02 -9.14
CA ALA A 99 -8.13 1.44 -8.86
C ALA A 99 -7.11 1.73 -7.74
N TYR A 100 -6.51 2.93 -7.73
CA TYR A 100 -5.79 3.35 -6.52
C TYR A 100 -6.82 3.55 -5.42
N ALA A 101 -6.46 3.28 -4.16
CA ALA A 101 -7.33 3.60 -3.02
C ALA A 101 -7.81 5.06 -3.10
N SER A 102 -6.93 5.98 -3.51
CA SER A 102 -7.26 7.39 -3.71
C SER A 102 -8.34 7.69 -4.75
N GLN A 103 -8.55 6.80 -5.72
CA GLN A 103 -9.57 6.94 -6.76
C GLN A 103 -10.95 6.47 -6.27
N SER A 104 -11.00 5.64 -5.23
CA SER A 104 -12.25 5.11 -4.66
C SER A 104 -12.70 5.85 -3.39
N GLU A 105 -11.96 6.87 -2.96
CA GLU A 105 -12.28 7.63 -1.77
C GLU A 105 -13.29 8.74 -2.06
N ASP A 106 -14.30 8.82 -1.22
CA ASP A 106 -15.24 9.93 -1.16
C ASP A 106 -14.61 11.18 -0.51
N ARG A 107 -15.42 12.23 -0.34
CA ARG A 107 -14.97 13.49 0.26
C ARG A 107 -14.50 13.29 1.71
N MET A 108 -15.22 12.48 2.49
CA MET A 108 -14.90 12.19 3.89
C MET A 108 -13.59 11.42 4.02
N GLY A 109 -13.41 10.35 3.24
CA GLY A 109 -12.20 9.55 3.19
C GLY A 109 -10.99 10.40 2.81
N ARG A 110 -11.13 11.30 1.83
CA ARG A 110 -10.06 12.26 1.48
C ARG A 110 -9.69 13.20 2.64
N ALA A 111 -10.68 13.72 3.36
CA ALA A 111 -10.43 14.55 4.55
C ALA A 111 -9.69 13.77 5.65
N TRP A 112 -10.15 12.56 5.98
CA TRP A 112 -9.52 11.68 6.97
C TRP A 112 -8.04 11.41 6.71
N ARG A 113 -7.66 11.02 5.49
CA ARG A 113 -6.24 10.77 5.17
C ARG A 113 -5.41 12.03 5.19
N LYS A 114 -5.98 13.18 4.80
CA LYS A 114 -5.26 14.46 4.83
C LYS A 114 -4.95 14.84 6.28
N GLN A 115 -5.92 14.71 7.18
CA GLN A 115 -5.72 14.88 8.62
C GLN A 115 -4.69 13.91 9.19
N LYS A 116 -4.83 12.59 8.94
CA LYS A 116 -3.86 11.59 9.41
C LYS A 116 -2.42 11.90 8.99
N LYS A 117 -2.23 12.43 7.77
CA LYS A 117 -0.89 12.85 7.28
C LYS A 117 -0.35 14.08 8.00
N ALA A 118 -1.22 14.98 8.48
CA ALA A 118 -0.83 16.13 9.26
C ALA A 118 -0.50 15.73 10.70
N GLU A 119 -1.38 14.95 11.34
CA GLU A 119 -1.19 14.39 12.69
C GLU A 119 0.07 13.54 12.80
N ALA A 120 0.38 12.71 11.79
CA ALA A 120 1.60 11.89 11.78
C ALA A 120 2.91 12.69 11.77
N LYS A 121 2.86 14.01 11.60
CA LYS A 121 4.01 14.91 11.70
C LYS A 121 4.09 15.62 13.05
N LEU A 122 3.06 15.52 13.88
CA LEU A 122 2.98 16.11 15.21
C LEU A 122 3.40 15.08 16.26
N SER A 123 3.58 15.55 17.49
CA SER A 123 3.73 14.65 18.64
C SER A 123 2.41 13.88 18.89
N PRO A 124 2.43 12.73 19.59
CA PRO A 124 1.21 11.94 19.85
C PRO A 124 0.08 12.70 20.56
N ASP A 125 0.43 13.68 21.37
CA ASP A 125 -0.46 14.62 22.08
C ASP A 125 -0.89 15.81 21.21
N GLY A 126 -0.48 15.86 19.94
CA GLY A 126 -0.77 16.94 19.01
C GLY A 126 0.14 18.17 19.15
N SER A 127 1.09 18.16 20.08
CA SER A 127 2.02 19.27 20.29
C SER A 127 3.08 19.38 19.18
N LYS A 128 3.74 20.53 19.11
CA LYS A 128 4.82 20.79 18.14
C LYS A 128 6.07 19.96 18.47
N PRO A 129 6.56 19.11 17.55
CA PRO A 129 7.80 18.38 17.79
C PRO A 129 9.04 19.29 17.91
N PRO A 130 10.11 18.81 18.57
CA PRO A 130 11.41 19.47 18.56
C PRO A 130 11.92 19.69 17.13
N GLY A 131 12.55 20.85 16.88
CA GLY A 131 13.11 21.20 15.56
C GLY A 131 12.09 21.61 14.48
N MET A 132 10.78 21.49 14.73
CA MET A 132 9.76 22.01 13.80
C MET A 132 9.60 23.53 13.96
N HIS A 133 9.57 24.29 12.86
CA HIS A 133 9.28 25.72 12.92
C HIS A 133 7.80 25.99 13.27
N TRP A 134 7.51 27.01 14.08
CA TRP A 134 6.13 27.36 14.49
C TRP A 134 5.19 27.58 13.30
N ALA A 135 5.64 28.29 12.27
CA ALA A 135 4.83 28.48 11.06
C ALA A 135 4.45 27.17 10.34
N THR A 136 5.28 26.11 10.46
CA THR A 136 4.94 24.79 9.92
C THR A 136 3.93 24.08 10.81
N TYR A 137 4.07 24.21 12.13
CA TYR A 137 3.12 23.66 13.09
C TYR A 137 1.72 24.26 12.91
N GLU A 138 1.61 25.59 12.89
CA GLU A 138 0.34 26.31 12.69
C GLU A 138 -0.32 25.92 11.37
N ARG A 139 0.47 25.78 10.29
CA ARG A 139 -0.04 25.29 9.00
C ARG A 139 -0.59 23.88 9.09
N LEU A 140 0.03 22.99 9.87
CA LEU A 140 -0.47 21.63 10.07
C LEU A 140 -1.77 21.63 10.89
N GLN A 141 -1.86 22.45 11.94
CA GLN A 141 -3.08 22.60 12.74
C GLN A 141 -4.25 23.13 11.88
N ALA A 142 -4.02 24.21 11.12
CA ALA A 142 -5.03 24.73 10.19
C ALA A 142 -5.47 23.70 9.13
N VAL A 143 -4.58 22.77 8.74
CA VAL A 143 -4.94 21.66 7.85
C VAL A 143 -5.87 20.67 8.56
N ILE A 144 -5.61 20.35 9.83
CA ILE A 144 -6.42 19.43 10.64
C ILE A 144 -7.82 20.03 10.85
N GLU A 145 -7.89 21.28 11.33
CA GLU A 145 -9.15 22.01 11.56
C GLU A 145 -10.03 22.07 10.30
N ASN A 146 -9.45 22.43 9.14
CA ASN A 146 -10.20 22.45 7.88
C ASN A 146 -10.62 21.04 7.41
N CYS A 147 -9.90 19.98 7.79
CA CYS A 147 -10.36 18.62 7.50
C CYS A 147 -11.55 18.22 8.39
N GLU A 148 -11.52 18.60 9.67
CA GLU A 148 -12.61 18.41 10.63
C GLU A 148 -13.87 19.14 10.17
N ALA A 149 -13.77 20.44 9.91
CA ALA A 149 -14.89 21.25 9.41
C ALA A 149 -15.53 20.67 8.13
N ARG A 150 -14.71 20.15 7.20
CA ARG A 150 -15.21 19.49 5.98
C ARG A 150 -15.96 18.20 6.25
N ARG A 151 -15.54 17.43 7.26
CA ARG A 151 -16.27 16.21 7.64
C ARG A 151 -17.56 16.54 8.35
N ASP A 152 -17.57 17.52 9.24
CA ASP A 152 -18.78 17.95 9.95
C ASP A 152 -19.82 18.47 8.97
N ALA A 153 -19.41 19.29 8.00
CA ALA A 153 -20.28 19.75 6.92
C ALA A 153 -20.86 18.59 6.09
N GLU A 154 -20.05 17.56 5.80
CA GLU A 154 -20.50 16.41 5.03
C GLU A 154 -21.43 15.48 5.84
N LEU A 155 -21.17 15.33 7.13
CA LEU A 155 -22.05 14.62 8.07
C LEU A 155 -23.42 15.30 8.14
N LEU A 156 -23.46 16.63 8.29
CA LEU A 156 -24.69 17.42 8.28
C LEU A 156 -25.44 17.26 6.96
N ARG A 157 -24.73 17.27 5.82
CA ARG A 157 -25.32 17.04 4.49
C ARG A 157 -25.96 15.66 4.37
N VAL A 158 -25.28 14.61 4.83
CA VAL A 158 -25.79 13.23 4.81
C VAL A 158 -26.98 13.07 5.74
N ALA A 159 -26.92 13.64 6.94
CA ALA A 159 -28.01 13.63 7.91
C ALA A 159 -29.27 14.34 7.36
N ALA A 160 -29.11 15.52 6.75
CA ALA A 160 -30.21 16.24 6.12
C ALA A 160 -30.89 15.43 5.00
N ASN A 161 -30.11 14.72 4.18
CA ASN A 161 -30.64 13.82 3.15
C ASN A 161 -31.38 12.62 3.74
N TRP A 162 -30.93 12.10 4.89
CA TRP A 162 -31.60 11.00 5.60
C TRP A 162 -32.94 11.42 6.19
N PHE A 163 -33.01 12.60 6.83
CA PHE A 163 -34.27 13.13 7.38
C PHE A 163 -35.25 13.59 6.29
N GLY A 164 -34.76 14.00 5.11
CA GLY A 164 -35.61 14.33 3.96
C GLY A 164 -36.20 13.11 3.24
N ALA A 165 -35.59 11.93 3.34
CA ALA A 165 -36.05 10.69 2.70
C ALA A 165 -37.07 9.88 3.53
N LEU A 166 -37.38 10.32 4.75
CA LEU A 166 -38.37 9.72 5.66
C LEU A 166 -39.72 10.46 5.66
N ARG A 167 -39.99 11.29 4.64
CA ARG A 167 -41.28 11.96 4.41
C ARG A 167 -42.03 11.37 3.22
#